data_AF-A0A0H3ACJ7-F1
#
_entry.id   AF-A0A0H3ACJ7-F1
#
_cell.length_a   1.000
_cell.length_b   1.000
_cell.length_c   1.000
_cell.angle_alpha   90.00
_cell.angle_beta   90.00
_cell.angle_gamma   90.00
#
_symmetry.space_group_name_H-M   'P 1'
#
loop_
_entity.id
_entity.type
_entity.pdbx_description
1 polymer ?
#
loop_
_entity_poly.entity_id
_entity_poly.type
_entity_poly.pdbx_seq_one_letter_code
_entity_poly.pdbx_strand_id
1 'polypeptide(L)'
;MSDTDAGCRGLMPCCPTYPTDGQDMKSCNTFFCDGRIRRPDRERLNGHPARAFWFTGLPSAGKSTLAHIAEEVLHQRGIRTYVFDGDNVRHGLCGDLGFSEHDRKENVRRIAETVRLFLDAGILCLCAFVSPLRANRQAVRDIIGPCDFFEVYVKCPVTVCESRDVKGLYGKARQGLVENYTGISAPYEEPESPDIVVDTSRNTIEESVQSLTDFILQVMTVPCAQKDAQAPGKAVRFP
;
A
#
# COMPACT_ATOMS: atom_id res chain seq x y z
N MET A 1 31.72 -1.76 31.70
CA MET A 1 30.58 -2.24 30.89
C MET A 1 29.33 -2.06 31.73
N SER A 2 28.67 -0.92 31.57
CA SER A 2 27.35 -0.68 32.18
C SER A 2 26.33 -0.82 31.06
N ASP A 3 25.50 -1.87 31.14
CA ASP A 3 24.34 -2.06 30.28
C ASP A 3 23.37 -0.88 30.47
N THR A 4 23.56 0.18 29.70
CA THR A 4 22.51 1.12 29.37
C THR A 4 21.67 0.47 28.28
N ASP A 5 20.73 -0.35 28.71
CA ASP A 5 19.64 -0.86 27.89
C ASP A 5 19.07 0.31 27.09
N ALA A 6 19.08 0.19 25.76
CA ALA A 6 18.88 1.30 24.87
C ALA A 6 17.42 1.79 24.93
N GLY A 7 17.13 2.69 25.86
CA GLY A 7 16.00 3.62 25.80
C GLY A 7 14.61 3.00 25.63
N CYS A 8 14.34 1.82 26.18
CA CYS A 8 12.95 1.35 26.30
C CYS A 8 12.21 2.31 27.25
N ARG A 9 11.36 3.19 26.70
CA ARG A 9 10.54 4.10 27.53
C ARG A 9 9.50 3.25 28.28
N GLY A 10 9.56 3.29 29.60
CA GLY A 10 8.61 2.59 30.48
C GLY A 10 7.17 2.98 30.17
N LEU A 11 6.24 2.03 30.41
CA LEU A 11 4.79 2.08 30.26
C LEU A 11 4.28 3.38 29.62
N MET A 12 4.41 3.50 28.30
CA MET A 12 3.46 4.33 27.58
C MET A 12 2.13 3.60 27.69
N PRO A 13 1.05 4.23 28.19
CA PRO A 13 -0.28 3.69 27.97
C PRO A 13 -0.43 3.54 26.46
N CYS A 14 -1.03 2.42 26.03
CA CYS A 14 -1.37 2.07 24.65
C CYS A 14 -1.34 3.31 23.75
N CYS A 15 -0.37 3.34 22.82
CA CYS A 15 -0.21 4.48 21.91
C CYS A 15 -1.60 4.91 21.40
N PRO A 16 -2.06 6.15 21.67
CA PRO A 16 -3.46 6.56 21.47
C PRO A 16 -3.87 6.61 19.99
N THR A 17 -2.97 6.21 19.08
CA THR A 17 -3.14 6.20 17.63
C THR A 17 -3.34 4.81 17.04
N TYR A 18 -3.33 3.73 17.83
CA TYR A 18 -3.73 2.42 17.33
C TYR A 18 -5.26 2.34 17.28
N PRO A 19 -5.90 2.27 16.09
CA PRO A 19 -7.32 1.97 16.01
C PRO A 19 -7.48 0.50 16.37
N THR A 20 -7.83 0.22 17.62
CA THR A 20 -8.35 -1.10 17.98
C THR A 20 -9.81 -1.12 17.56
N ASP A 21 -10.17 -2.03 16.66
CA ASP A 21 -11.57 -2.33 16.28
C ASP A 21 -12.32 -2.96 17.49
N GLY A 22 -12.38 -2.27 18.62
CA GLY A 22 -13.00 -2.75 19.86
C GLY A 22 -12.37 -4.02 20.45
N GLN A 23 -11.17 -4.43 20.01
CA GLN A 23 -10.45 -5.57 20.56
C GLN A 23 -9.26 -5.10 21.39
N ASP A 24 -9.22 -5.50 22.66
CA ASP A 24 -8.08 -5.25 23.53
C ASP A 24 -6.81 -5.87 22.95
N MET A 25 -5.73 -5.08 22.91
CA MET A 25 -4.42 -5.55 22.48
C MET A 25 -3.96 -6.69 23.40
N LYS A 26 -4.03 -7.93 22.90
CA LYS A 26 -3.73 -9.15 23.67
C LYS A 26 -2.30 -9.16 24.23
N SER A 27 -1.37 -8.48 23.58
CA SER A 27 0.03 -8.35 23.98
C SER A 27 0.30 -7.10 24.83
N CYS A 28 -0.42 -6.92 25.93
CA CYS A 28 -0.35 -5.73 26.79
C CYS A 28 0.99 -5.56 27.54
N ASN A 29 1.82 -6.60 27.61
CA ASN A 29 3.13 -6.59 28.28
C ASN A 29 4.30 -6.38 27.30
N THR A 30 4.07 -5.69 26.19
CA THR A 30 5.11 -5.40 25.18
C THR A 30 5.50 -3.93 25.22
N PHE A 31 6.80 -3.66 25.14
CA PHE A 31 7.35 -2.31 25.10
C PHE A 31 7.90 -2.03 23.70
N PHE A 32 7.59 -0.85 23.16
CA PHE A 32 8.25 -0.38 21.95
C PHE A 32 9.63 0.18 22.35
N CYS A 33 10.70 -0.49 21.95
CA CYS A 33 12.05 -0.01 22.20
C CYS A 33 12.54 0.79 20.99
N ASP A 34 12.71 2.09 21.19
CA ASP A 34 13.31 2.97 20.20
C ASP A 34 14.76 2.58 19.98
N GLY A 35 15.09 2.07 18.80
CA GLY A 35 16.48 1.87 18.41
C GLY A 35 17.27 3.19 18.42
N ARG A 36 18.61 3.09 18.54
CA ARG A 36 19.50 4.27 18.44
C ARG A 36 19.48 4.94 17.06
N ILE A 37 19.09 4.18 16.03
CA ILE A 37 18.90 4.66 14.66
C ILE A 37 17.41 4.72 14.38
N ARG A 38 16.93 5.87 13.93
CA ARG A 38 15.52 6.12 13.64
C ARG A 38 15.29 6.28 12.14
N ARG A 39 14.03 6.24 11.71
CA ARG A 39 13.64 6.46 10.32
C ARG A 39 14.31 7.70 9.67
N PRO A 40 14.35 8.90 10.30
CA PRO A 40 15.02 10.05 9.69
C PRO A 40 16.52 9.87 9.42
N ASP A 41 17.21 9.05 10.22
CA ASP A 41 18.63 8.74 10.01
C ASP A 41 18.80 7.83 8.79
N ARG A 42 17.90 6.85 8.63
CA ARG A 42 17.87 5.94 7.48
C ARG A 42 17.50 6.67 6.20
N GLU A 43 16.50 7.55 6.24
CA GLU A 43 16.10 8.37 5.10
C GLU A 43 17.22 9.34 4.67
N ARG A 44 17.96 9.91 5.63
CA ARG A 44 19.15 10.73 5.33
C ARG A 44 20.25 9.93 4.65
N LEU A 45 20.48 8.69 5.08
CA LEU A 45 21.43 7.78 4.43
C LEU A 45 20.97 7.36 3.03
N ASN A 46 19.66 7.23 2.83
CA ASN A 46 19.07 6.88 1.54
C ASN A 46 19.05 8.07 0.56
N GLY A 47 19.08 9.31 1.06
CA GLY A 47 18.89 10.50 0.24
C GLY A 47 17.45 10.70 -0.21
N HIS A 48 16.50 9.96 0.36
CA HIS A 48 15.08 10.05 0.04
C HIS A 48 14.20 9.60 1.22
N PRO A 49 12.95 10.09 1.33
CA PRO A 49 12.01 9.58 2.31
C PRO A 49 11.46 8.22 1.92
N ALA A 50 11.00 7.45 2.91
CA ALA A 50 10.15 6.29 2.67
C ALA A 50 8.70 6.75 2.53
N ARG A 51 7.95 6.18 1.58
CA ARG A 51 6.50 6.37 1.41
C ARG A 51 5.88 5.08 0.86
N ALA A 52 4.60 4.87 1.08
CA ALA A 52 3.85 3.75 0.58
C ALA A 52 2.88 4.19 -0.52
N PHE A 53 3.07 3.64 -1.72
CA PHE A 53 2.16 3.81 -2.85
C PHE A 53 1.29 2.57 -2.95
N TRP A 54 0.03 2.74 -2.57
CA TRP A 54 -0.94 1.66 -2.47
C TRP A 54 -1.82 1.60 -3.70
N PHE A 55 -1.55 0.62 -4.55
CA PHE A 55 -2.29 0.40 -5.77
C PHE A 55 -3.61 -0.29 -5.44
N THR A 56 -4.68 0.17 -6.08
CA THR A 56 -6.00 -0.45 -6.06
C THR A 56 -6.58 -0.48 -7.46
N GLY A 57 -7.36 -1.51 -7.77
CA GLY A 57 -7.93 -1.70 -9.10
C GLY A 57 -8.37 -3.13 -9.31
N LEU A 58 -9.19 -3.36 -10.33
CA LEU A 58 -9.69 -4.70 -10.69
C LEU A 58 -8.54 -5.69 -10.94
N PRO A 59 -8.75 -7.01 -10.74
CA PRO A 59 -7.83 -8.02 -11.26
C PRO A 59 -7.51 -7.77 -12.75
N SER A 60 -6.29 -8.07 -13.20
CA SER A 60 -5.83 -7.81 -14.58
C SER A 60 -5.84 -6.33 -15.04
N ALA A 61 -6.06 -5.36 -14.14
CA ALA A 61 -5.95 -3.92 -14.47
C ALA A 61 -4.51 -3.44 -14.73
N GLY A 62 -3.48 -4.24 -14.40
CA GLY A 62 -2.06 -3.89 -14.65
C GLY A 62 -1.27 -3.40 -13.43
N LYS A 63 -1.79 -3.53 -12.21
CA LYS A 63 -1.14 -3.06 -10.96
C LYS A 63 0.29 -3.59 -10.79
N SER A 64 0.48 -4.91 -10.82
CA SER A 64 1.80 -5.53 -10.62
C SER A 64 2.79 -5.13 -11.73
N THR A 65 2.32 -5.06 -12.98
CA THR A 65 3.13 -4.59 -14.11
C THR A 65 3.60 -3.15 -13.88
N LEU A 66 2.70 -2.24 -13.51
CA LEU A 66 3.08 -0.86 -13.20
C LEU A 66 4.05 -0.78 -12.02
N ALA A 67 3.80 -1.54 -10.95
CA ALA A 67 4.66 -1.55 -9.78
C ALA A 67 6.10 -1.99 -10.09
N HIS A 68 6.28 -3.08 -10.85
CA HIS A 68 7.61 -3.58 -11.20
C HIS A 68 8.34 -2.70 -12.21
N ILE A 69 7.67 -2.16 -13.23
CA ILE A 69 8.35 -1.26 -14.17
C ILE A 69 8.69 0.08 -13.48
N ALA A 70 7.81 0.59 -12.62
CA ALA A 70 8.12 1.77 -11.80
C ALA A 70 9.29 1.50 -10.83
N GLU A 71 9.35 0.30 -10.23
CA GLU A 71 10.48 -0.14 -9.40
C GLU A 71 11.80 -0.08 -10.17
N GLU A 72 11.85 -0.59 -11.40
CA GLU A 72 13.04 -0.52 -12.25
C GLU A 72 13.48 0.93 -12.52
N VAL A 73 12.54 1.82 -12.86
CA VAL A 73 12.83 3.24 -13.11
C VAL A 73 13.34 3.95 -11.85
N LEU A 74 12.75 3.67 -10.69
CA LEU A 74 13.16 4.24 -9.41
C LEU A 74 14.53 3.69 -8.96
N HIS A 75 14.79 2.41 -9.20
CA HIS A 75 16.07 1.77 -8.91
C HIS A 75 17.21 2.43 -9.69
N GLN A 76 17.01 2.73 -10.98
CA GLN A 76 17.98 3.45 -11.81
C GLN A 76 18.30 4.86 -11.28
N ARG A 77 17.39 5.44 -10.48
CA ARG A 77 17.56 6.74 -9.81
C ARG A 77 18.16 6.62 -8.40
N GLY A 78 18.59 5.42 -8.00
CA GLY A 78 19.19 5.16 -6.68
C GLY A 78 18.20 5.11 -5.52
N ILE A 79 16.90 5.01 -5.81
CA ILE A 79 15.84 4.96 -4.80
C ILE A 79 15.67 3.51 -4.34
N ARG A 80 15.69 3.30 -3.02
CA ARG A 80 15.50 1.98 -2.41
C ARG A 80 14.01 1.68 -2.29
N THR A 81 13.55 0.72 -3.07
CA THR A 81 12.15 0.32 -3.17
C THR A 81 11.94 -1.14 -2.82
N TYR A 82 10.69 -1.51 -2.53
CA TYR A 82 10.25 -2.90 -2.44
C TYR A 82 8.79 -3.05 -2.89
N VAL A 83 8.53 -4.02 -3.77
CA VAL A 83 7.19 -4.33 -4.26
C VAL A 83 6.51 -5.40 -3.39
N PHE A 84 5.34 -5.06 -2.85
CA PHE A 84 4.42 -5.99 -2.21
C PHE A 84 3.32 -6.39 -3.21
N ASP A 85 3.33 -7.63 -3.68
CA ASP A 85 2.27 -8.21 -4.52
C ASP A 85 1.44 -9.21 -3.71
N GLY A 86 0.14 -9.29 -4.03
CA GLY A 86 -0.81 -10.24 -3.45
C GLY A 86 -0.36 -11.70 -3.57
N ASP A 87 0.30 -12.09 -4.67
CA ASP A 87 0.79 -13.46 -4.81
C ASP A 87 1.96 -13.72 -3.83
N ASN A 88 2.95 -12.82 -3.77
CA ASN A 88 4.13 -12.97 -2.93
C ASN A 88 3.78 -13.04 -1.44
N VAL A 89 2.85 -12.19 -0.99
CA VAL A 89 2.42 -12.18 0.41
C VAL A 89 1.62 -13.44 0.76
N ARG A 90 0.75 -13.91 -0.15
CA ARG A 90 -0.11 -15.08 0.08
C ARG A 90 0.62 -16.42 0.04
N HIS A 91 1.82 -16.49 -0.56
CA HIS A 91 2.65 -17.70 -0.46
C HIS A 91 3.42 -17.82 0.86
N GLY A 92 3.59 -16.72 1.60
CA GLY A 92 4.37 -16.68 2.85
C GLY A 92 3.58 -16.09 4.01
N LEU A 93 3.75 -14.78 4.25
CA LEU A 93 3.20 -14.03 5.40
C LEU A 93 1.69 -14.25 5.65
N CYS A 94 0.92 -14.44 4.58
CA CYS A 94 -0.53 -14.65 4.63
C CYS A 94 -0.95 -16.01 4.04
N GLY A 95 -0.07 -17.00 4.03
CA GLY A 95 -0.36 -18.34 3.49
C GLY A 95 -1.34 -19.16 4.33
N ASP A 96 -1.57 -18.77 5.58
CA ASP A 96 -2.59 -19.33 6.47
C ASP A 96 -3.99 -18.75 6.23
N LEU A 97 -4.13 -17.69 5.41
CA LEU A 97 -5.37 -16.96 5.23
C LEU A 97 -6.10 -17.36 3.94
N GLY A 98 -7.38 -17.69 4.08
CA GLY A 98 -8.28 -17.96 2.97
C GLY A 98 -8.77 -16.71 2.23
N PHE A 99 -9.98 -16.79 1.70
CA PHE A 99 -10.65 -15.72 0.96
C PHE A 99 -11.96 -15.25 1.60
N SER A 100 -12.23 -15.68 2.84
CA SER A 100 -13.35 -15.16 3.63
C SER A 100 -13.18 -13.65 3.88
N GLU A 101 -14.26 -12.96 4.25
CA GLU A 101 -14.18 -11.52 4.56
C GLU A 101 -13.21 -11.24 5.72
N HIS A 102 -13.25 -12.08 6.76
CA HIS A 102 -12.34 -12.00 7.90
C HIS A 102 -10.87 -12.19 7.47
N ASP A 103 -10.58 -13.23 6.68
CA ASP A 103 -9.22 -13.49 6.19
C ASP A 103 -8.72 -12.37 5.27
N ARG A 104 -9.60 -11.78 4.46
CA ARG A 104 -9.26 -10.63 3.61
C ARG A 104 -8.92 -9.42 4.46
N LYS A 105 -9.66 -9.15 5.54
CA LYS A 105 -9.38 -8.06 6.48
C LYS A 105 -8.04 -8.27 7.19
N GLU A 106 -7.80 -9.48 7.70
CA GLU A 106 -6.53 -9.80 8.38
C GLU A 106 -5.34 -9.78 7.43
N ASN A 107 -5.49 -10.26 6.20
CA ASN A 107 -4.46 -10.18 5.17
C ASN A 107 -4.04 -8.73 4.91
N VAL A 108 -5.02 -7.85 4.73
CA VAL A 108 -4.77 -6.41 4.53
C VAL A 108 -4.11 -5.77 5.75
N ARG A 109 -4.54 -6.12 6.97
CA ARG A 109 -3.93 -5.64 8.22
C ARG A 109 -2.46 -6.06 8.34
N ARG A 110 -2.13 -7.34 8.12
CA ARG A 110 -0.74 -7.86 8.17
C ARG A 110 0.16 -7.16 7.17
N ILE A 111 -0.33 -6.95 5.95
CA ILE A 111 0.39 -6.20 4.92
C ILE A 111 0.65 -4.77 5.37
N ALA A 112 -0.37 -4.06 5.88
CA ALA A 112 -0.23 -2.67 6.32
C ALA A 112 0.83 -2.51 7.42
N GLU A 113 0.82 -3.40 8.42
CA GLU A 113 1.83 -3.40 9.49
C GLU A 113 3.22 -3.73 8.96
N THR A 114 3.33 -4.67 8.00
CA THR A 114 4.62 -5.01 7.38
C THR A 114 5.16 -3.84 6.58
N VAL A 115 4.31 -3.18 5.79
CA VAL A 115 4.67 -1.97 5.04
C VAL A 115 5.17 -0.89 6.00
N ARG A 116 4.50 -0.69 7.14
CA ARG A 116 4.95 0.26 8.16
C ARG A 116 6.37 -0.03 8.67
N LEU A 117 6.75 -1.30 8.84
CA LEU A 117 8.13 -1.67 9.20
C LEU A 117 9.14 -1.34 8.09
N PHE A 118 8.78 -1.53 6.82
CA PHE A 118 9.63 -1.14 5.70
C PHE A 118 9.79 0.38 5.59
N LEU A 119 8.72 1.12 5.88
CA LEU A 119 8.80 2.58 5.96
C LEU A 119 9.72 3.03 7.10
N ASP A 120 9.63 2.40 8.28
CA ASP A 120 10.58 2.67 9.37
C ASP A 120 12.02 2.36 8.97
N ALA A 121 12.24 1.31 8.17
CA ALA A 121 13.54 0.97 7.60
C ALA A 121 14.03 1.95 6.51
N GLY A 122 13.24 2.95 6.13
CA GLY A 122 13.60 3.94 5.11
C GLY A 122 13.33 3.49 3.67
N ILE A 123 12.60 2.39 3.46
CA ILE A 123 12.34 1.80 2.14
C ILE A 123 11.01 2.31 1.58
N LEU A 124 10.99 2.71 0.31
CA LEU A 124 9.76 3.08 -0.39
C LEU A 124 9.00 1.83 -0.83
N CYS A 125 7.72 1.75 -0.50
CA CYS A 125 6.90 0.55 -0.77
C CYS A 125 5.94 0.77 -1.94
N LEU A 126 5.91 -0.18 -2.87
CA LEU A 126 4.94 -0.24 -3.96
C LEU A 126 4.01 -1.43 -3.72
N CYS A 127 2.75 -1.16 -3.35
CA CYS A 127 1.82 -2.17 -2.84
C CYS A 127 0.74 -2.51 -3.87
N ALA A 128 0.94 -3.57 -4.65
CA ALA A 128 0.10 -4.00 -5.76
C ALA A 128 -1.05 -4.94 -5.33
N PHE A 129 -2.12 -4.39 -4.72
CA PHE A 129 -3.25 -5.19 -4.24
C PHE A 129 -4.57 -4.85 -4.93
N VAL A 130 -5.51 -5.80 -5.01
CA VAL A 130 -6.87 -5.49 -5.52
C VAL A 130 -7.57 -4.50 -4.58
N SER A 131 -7.50 -4.76 -3.28
CA SER A 131 -8.06 -3.91 -2.20
C SER A 131 -9.44 -3.30 -2.54
N PRO A 132 -10.47 -4.15 -2.75
CA PRO A 132 -11.71 -3.74 -3.43
C PRO A 132 -12.63 -2.83 -2.61
N LEU A 133 -12.57 -2.89 -1.29
CA LEU A 133 -13.47 -2.14 -0.41
C LEU A 133 -12.78 -0.88 0.11
N ARG A 134 -13.48 0.26 0.07
CA ARG A 134 -12.94 1.54 0.57
C ARG A 134 -12.60 1.48 2.05
N ALA A 135 -13.44 0.85 2.86
CA ALA A 135 -13.20 0.70 4.30
C ALA A 135 -11.87 0.01 4.61
N ASN A 136 -11.49 -1.00 3.82
CA ASN A 136 -10.21 -1.68 3.98
C ASN A 136 -9.03 -0.79 3.59
N ARG A 137 -9.17 0.02 2.53
CA ARG A 137 -8.14 0.99 2.13
C ARG A 137 -7.97 2.11 3.15
N GLN A 138 -9.07 2.56 3.76
CA GLN A 138 -9.04 3.51 4.86
C GLN A 138 -8.31 2.92 6.08
N ALA A 139 -8.63 1.69 6.49
CA ALA A 139 -7.93 1.05 7.60
C ALA A 139 -6.40 0.92 7.35
N VAL A 140 -5.99 0.64 6.11
CA VAL A 140 -4.57 0.64 5.74
C VAL A 140 -3.96 2.04 5.86
N ARG A 141 -4.65 3.07 5.36
CA ARG A 141 -4.23 4.47 5.46
C ARG A 141 -4.05 4.87 6.93
N ASP A 142 -4.93 4.43 7.82
CA ASP A 142 -4.87 4.70 9.25
C ASP A 142 -3.67 3.99 9.93
N ILE A 143 -3.38 2.73 9.55
CA ILE A 143 -2.24 1.97 10.07
C ILE A 143 -0.90 2.55 9.60
N ILE A 144 -0.79 2.88 8.32
CA ILE A 144 0.45 3.41 7.71
C ILE A 144 0.68 4.86 8.12
N GLY A 145 -0.39 5.64 8.27
CA GLY A 145 -0.36 7.06 8.54
C GLY A 145 -0.63 7.89 7.27
N PRO A 146 -1.46 8.94 7.36
CA PRO A 146 -1.92 9.70 6.20
C PRO A 146 -0.79 10.39 5.44
N CYS A 147 0.27 10.80 6.15
CA CYS A 147 1.48 11.35 5.54
C CYS A 147 2.17 10.38 4.57
N ASP A 148 2.21 9.09 4.90
CA ASP A 148 3.04 8.12 4.18
C ASP A 148 2.26 7.31 3.15
N PHE A 149 0.93 7.28 3.25
CA PHE A 149 0.06 6.49 2.39
C PHE A 149 -0.46 7.30 1.18
N PHE A 150 -0.18 6.84 -0.04
CA PHE A 150 -0.68 7.43 -1.29
C PHE A 150 -1.46 6.39 -2.08
N GLU A 151 -2.73 6.65 -2.35
CA GLU A 151 -3.63 5.75 -3.08
C GLU A 151 -3.47 5.93 -4.59
N VAL A 152 -3.02 4.86 -5.26
CA VAL A 152 -2.85 4.79 -6.72
C VAL A 152 -4.02 4.00 -7.30
N TYR A 153 -4.98 4.70 -7.91
CA TYR A 153 -6.10 4.03 -8.57
C TYR A 153 -5.72 3.61 -9.99
N VAL A 154 -5.55 2.31 -10.21
CA VAL A 154 -5.32 1.71 -11.52
C VAL A 154 -6.67 1.44 -12.17
N LYS A 155 -7.15 2.42 -12.93
CA LYS A 155 -8.45 2.40 -13.58
C LYS A 155 -8.39 1.58 -14.86
N CYS A 156 -9.27 0.60 -14.97
CA CYS A 156 -9.45 -0.20 -16.17
C CYS A 156 -10.87 -0.79 -16.14
N PRO A 157 -11.69 -0.64 -17.19
CA PRO A 157 -13.01 -1.27 -17.26
C PRO A 157 -12.93 -2.79 -17.12
N VAL A 158 -13.94 -3.39 -16.50
CA VAL A 158 -13.99 -4.85 -16.29
C VAL A 158 -13.93 -5.62 -17.60
N THR A 159 -14.53 -5.11 -18.68
CA THR A 159 -14.51 -5.72 -20.01
C THR A 159 -13.10 -5.83 -20.58
N VAL A 160 -12.25 -4.83 -20.35
CA VAL A 160 -10.83 -4.84 -20.76
C VAL A 160 -10.01 -5.75 -19.84
N CYS A 161 -10.32 -5.79 -18.54
CA CYS A 161 -9.69 -6.72 -17.60
C CYS A 161 -10.00 -8.18 -17.97
N GLU A 162 -11.25 -8.46 -18.34
CA GLU A 162 -11.73 -9.76 -18.83
C GLU A 162 -11.10 -10.14 -20.16
N SER A 163 -10.90 -9.19 -21.09
CA SER A 163 -10.22 -9.50 -22.36
C SER A 163 -8.73 -9.81 -22.16
N ARG A 164 -8.10 -9.20 -21.16
CA ARG A 164 -6.69 -9.46 -20.81
C ARG A 164 -6.50 -10.82 -20.12
N ASP A 165 -7.45 -11.19 -19.25
CA ASP A 165 -7.48 -12.39 -18.39
C ASP A 165 -6.12 -13.10 -18.17
N VAL A 166 -5.14 -12.35 -17.68
CA VAL A 166 -3.72 -12.77 -17.66
C VAL A 166 -3.51 -14.10 -16.92
N LYS A 167 -4.36 -14.37 -15.92
CA LYS A 167 -4.30 -15.56 -15.07
C LYS A 167 -5.41 -16.58 -15.39
N GLY A 168 -6.26 -16.34 -16.39
CA GLY A 168 -7.40 -17.20 -16.72
C GLY A 168 -8.47 -17.25 -15.62
N LEU A 169 -8.49 -16.27 -14.71
CA LEU A 169 -9.34 -16.26 -13.53
C LEU A 169 -10.70 -15.63 -13.81
N TYR A 170 -10.80 -14.70 -14.75
CA TYR A 170 -12.09 -14.16 -15.18
C TYR A 170 -12.92 -15.22 -15.88
N GLY A 171 -12.33 -16.00 -16.80
CA GLY A 171 -13.01 -17.13 -17.44
C GLY A 171 -13.53 -18.15 -16.43
N LYS A 172 -12.71 -18.52 -15.44
CA LYS A 172 -13.11 -19.43 -14.35
C LYS A 172 -14.21 -18.84 -13.45
N ALA A 173 -14.13 -17.55 -13.12
CA ALA A 173 -15.16 -16.87 -12.34
C ALA A 173 -16.51 -16.82 -13.06
N ARG A 174 -16.52 -16.55 -14.38
CA ARG A 174 -17.73 -16.58 -15.21
C ARG A 174 -18.38 -17.97 -15.28
N GLN A 175 -17.57 -19.03 -15.18
CA GLN A 175 -18.04 -20.42 -15.09
C GLN A 175 -18.47 -20.85 -13.68
N GLY A 176 -18.36 -19.96 -12.68
CA GLY A 176 -18.66 -20.28 -11.28
C GLY A 176 -17.59 -21.12 -10.57
N LEU A 177 -16.43 -21.34 -11.18
CA LEU A 177 -15.33 -22.13 -10.60
C LEU A 177 -14.50 -21.32 -9.58
N VAL A 178 -14.66 -20.00 -9.57
CA VAL A 178 -14.03 -19.10 -8.60
C VAL A 178 -15.11 -18.22 -8.00
N GLU A 179 -15.42 -18.47 -6.73
CA GLU A 179 -16.39 -17.69 -5.97
C GLU A 179 -15.80 -16.35 -5.51
N ASN A 180 -16.67 -15.37 -5.24
CA ASN A 180 -16.31 -14.07 -4.67
C ASN A 180 -15.20 -13.33 -5.44
N TYR A 181 -15.24 -13.41 -6.78
CA TYR A 181 -14.26 -12.80 -7.66
C TYR A 181 -14.61 -11.34 -7.95
N THR A 182 -13.70 -10.44 -7.61
CA THR A 182 -13.89 -8.99 -7.71
C THR A 182 -14.17 -8.56 -9.16
N GLY A 183 -15.28 -7.84 -9.37
CA GLY A 183 -15.74 -7.38 -10.68
C GLY A 183 -16.69 -8.35 -11.40
N ILE A 184 -16.85 -9.59 -10.90
CA ILE A 184 -17.81 -10.57 -11.43
C ILE A 184 -18.88 -10.90 -10.39
N SER A 185 -18.48 -11.57 -9.31
CA SER A 185 -19.37 -12.06 -8.24
C SER A 185 -19.16 -11.35 -6.90
N ALA A 186 -18.16 -10.47 -6.81
CA ALA A 186 -17.92 -9.59 -5.66
C ALA A 186 -17.69 -8.14 -6.12
N PRO A 187 -18.07 -7.12 -5.31
CA PRO A 187 -17.97 -5.73 -5.70
C PRO A 187 -16.53 -5.20 -5.73
N TYR A 188 -16.34 -4.12 -6.47
CA TYR A 188 -15.17 -3.23 -6.40
C TYR A 188 -15.68 -1.81 -6.19
N GLU A 189 -15.27 -1.17 -5.12
CA GLU A 189 -15.60 0.23 -4.81
C GLU A 189 -14.47 1.11 -5.30
N GLU A 190 -14.70 1.84 -6.40
CA GLU A 190 -13.72 2.79 -6.93
C GLU A 190 -13.36 3.85 -5.87
N PRO A 191 -12.08 4.24 -5.76
CA PRO A 191 -11.67 5.34 -4.88
C PRO A 191 -12.33 6.67 -5.30
N GLU A 192 -12.92 7.39 -4.35
CA GLU A 192 -13.55 8.70 -4.63
C GLU A 192 -12.53 9.84 -4.71
N SER A 193 -11.42 9.71 -4.00
CA SER A 193 -10.36 10.73 -3.97
C SER A 193 -8.97 10.08 -3.88
N PRO A 194 -8.58 9.29 -4.89
CA PRO A 194 -7.24 8.73 -4.94
C PRO A 194 -6.20 9.84 -5.13
N ASP A 195 -4.99 9.62 -4.63
CA ASP A 195 -3.89 10.57 -4.78
C ASP A 195 -3.41 10.66 -6.25
N ILE A 196 -3.55 9.57 -7.02
CA ILE A 196 -3.37 9.55 -8.49
C ILE A 196 -4.28 8.51 -9.15
N VAL A 197 -4.75 8.81 -10.37
CA VAL A 197 -5.45 7.86 -11.24
C VAL A 197 -4.58 7.53 -12.46
N VAL A 198 -4.39 6.24 -12.72
CA VAL A 198 -3.67 5.71 -13.89
C VAL A 198 -4.66 4.87 -14.70
N ASP A 199 -5.13 5.40 -15.84
CA ASP A 199 -6.07 4.71 -16.72
C ASP A 199 -5.34 3.82 -17.74
N THR A 200 -5.17 2.55 -17.38
CA THR A 200 -4.43 1.58 -18.21
C THR A 200 -5.23 1.08 -19.41
N SER A 201 -6.50 1.48 -19.53
CA SER A 201 -7.31 1.18 -20.73
C SER A 201 -7.13 2.21 -21.83
N ARG A 202 -6.58 3.38 -21.49
CA ARG A 202 -6.38 4.51 -22.41
C ARG A 202 -4.91 4.82 -22.67
N ASN A 203 -4.08 4.70 -21.64
CA ASN A 203 -2.66 5.04 -21.72
C ASN A 203 -1.83 3.83 -22.14
N THR A 204 -0.69 4.07 -22.78
CA THR A 204 0.33 3.02 -22.94
C THR A 204 0.98 2.68 -21.59
N ILE A 205 1.74 1.59 -21.56
CA ILE A 205 2.49 1.20 -20.36
C ILE A 205 3.52 2.29 -20.03
N GLU A 206 4.22 2.81 -21.04
CA GLU A 206 5.25 3.84 -20.89
C GLU A 206 4.66 5.13 -20.32
N GLU A 207 3.53 5.60 -20.87
CA GLU A 207 2.83 6.79 -20.38
C GLU A 207 2.35 6.61 -18.93
N SER A 208 1.84 5.42 -18.62
CA SER A 208 1.35 5.08 -17.28
C SER A 208 2.46 5.05 -16.24
N VAL A 209 3.60 4.44 -16.58
CA VAL A 209 4.79 4.36 -15.72
C VAL A 209 5.42 5.73 -15.55
N GLN A 210 5.52 6.52 -16.64
CA GLN A 210 6.06 7.87 -16.58
C GLN A 210 5.23 8.74 -15.62
N SER A 211 3.91 8.79 -15.82
CA SER A 211 2.98 9.52 -14.94
C SER A 211 3.09 9.10 -13.47
N LEU A 212 3.14 7.80 -13.22
CA LEU A 212 3.29 7.25 -11.87
C LEU A 212 4.63 7.63 -11.24
N THR A 213 5.74 7.46 -11.95
CA THR A 213 7.08 7.75 -11.41
C THR A 213 7.30 9.23 -11.19
N ASP A 214 6.77 10.10 -12.06
CA ASP A 214 6.81 11.55 -11.87
C ASP A 214 6.05 11.97 -10.61
N PHE A 215 4.84 11.41 -10.42
CA PHE A 215 4.08 11.61 -9.19
C PHE A 215 4.83 11.14 -7.94
N ILE A 216 5.43 9.95 -7.98
CA ILE A 216 6.23 9.41 -6.87
C ILE A 216 7.37 10.38 -6.52
N LEU A 217 8.16 10.80 -7.51
CA LEU A 217 9.29 11.71 -7.30
C LEU A 217 8.84 13.06 -6.74
N GLN A 218 7.71 13.60 -7.23
CA GLN A 218 7.15 14.84 -6.73
C GLN A 218 6.75 14.72 -5.25
N VAL A 219 6.00 13.67 -4.90
CA VAL A 219 5.55 13.41 -3.52
C VAL A 219 6.71 13.26 -2.55
N MET A 220 7.82 12.66 -2.99
CA MET A 220 9.01 12.50 -2.17
C MET A 220 9.64 13.83 -1.73
N THR A 221 9.34 14.94 -2.41
CA THR A 221 9.81 16.28 -2.02
C THR A 221 8.89 16.98 -1.01
N VAL A 222 7.68 16.47 -0.78
CA VAL A 222 6.68 17.12 0.07
C VAL A 222 6.84 16.69 1.54
N PRO A 223 7.12 17.61 2.48
CA PRO A 223 7.15 17.30 3.91
C PRO A 223 5.79 16.82 4.43
N CYS A 224 5.79 15.85 5.35
CA CYS A 224 4.57 15.27 5.95
C CYS A 224 3.57 16.34 6.47
N ALA A 225 4.05 17.40 7.12
CA ALA A 225 3.19 18.46 7.68
C ALA A 225 2.31 19.21 6.65
N GLN A 226 2.61 19.11 5.35
CA GLN A 226 1.85 19.80 4.30
C GLN A 226 0.68 18.98 3.75
N LYS A 227 0.65 17.65 3.98
CA LYS A 227 -0.40 16.77 3.45
C LYS A 227 -1.68 16.82 4.27
N ASP A 228 -1.60 16.96 5.59
CA ASP A 228 -2.78 17.02 6.47
C ASP A 228 -3.58 18.32 6.32
N ALA A 229 -2.96 19.39 5.80
CA ALA A 229 -3.61 20.67 5.53
C ALA A 229 -4.41 20.70 4.21
N GLN A 230 -4.34 19.64 3.40
CA GLN A 230 -5.02 19.55 2.11
C GLN A 230 -6.23 18.62 2.20
N ALA A 231 -7.41 19.23 2.33
CA ALA A 231 -8.69 18.54 2.37
C ALA A 231 -8.92 17.64 1.14
N PRO A 232 -9.65 16.51 1.29
CA PRO A 232 -9.97 15.63 0.17
C PRO A 232 -10.89 16.33 -0.83
N GLY A 233 -10.55 16.31 -2.12
CA GLY A 233 -11.42 16.78 -3.21
C GLY A 233 -10.88 17.90 -4.11
N LYS A 234 -9.65 18.39 -3.92
CA LYS A 234 -8.99 19.22 -4.94
C LYS A 234 -8.03 18.37 -5.74
N ALA A 235 -8.42 18.02 -6.98
CA ALA A 235 -7.47 17.61 -8.00
C ALA A 235 -6.33 18.62 -8.01
N VAL A 236 -5.11 18.14 -7.82
CA VAL A 236 -3.98 19.04 -7.65
C VAL A 236 -3.68 19.70 -8.99
N ARG A 237 -4.12 20.95 -9.14
CA ARG A 237 -3.61 21.82 -10.19
C ARG A 237 -2.35 22.47 -9.66
N PHE A 238 -1.22 22.02 -10.18
CA PHE A 238 0.07 22.68 -10.03
C PHE A 238 0.28 23.65 -11.21
N PRO A 239 1.05 24.75 -11.01
CA PRO A 239 1.34 25.74 -12.06
C PRO A 239 2.12 25.16 -13.24
#